data_AF-A0A368XYG8-F1
#
_entry.id   AF-A0A368XYG8-F1
#
_cell.length_a   1.000
_cell.length_b   1.000
_cell.length_c   1.000
_cell.angle_alpha   90.00
_cell.angle_beta   90.00
_cell.angle_gamma   90.00
#
_symmetry.space_group_name_H-M   'P 1'
#
loop_
_entity.id
_entity.type
_entity.pdbx_description
1 polymer ?
#
loop_
_entity_poly.entity_id
_entity_poly.type
_entity_poly.pdbx_seq_one_letter_code
_entity_poly.pdbx_strand_id
1 'polypeptide(L)'
;MHRHVTREQLEQCRHALASAEASDEMHALADDLLDKLLRMHDSCRLSRDVLLLALDSLALIPDLAGCVDRIRAHAGELPSRPAPPD
;
A
#
# COMPACT_ATOMS: atom_id res chain seq x y z
N MET A 1 -9.35 14.28 5.10
CA MET A 1 -10.06 12.99 5.23
C MET A 1 -9.29 11.79 4.64
N HIS A 2 -8.18 11.97 3.89
CA HIS A 2 -7.44 10.86 3.26
C HIS A 2 -6.63 9.95 4.20
N ARG A 3 -6.27 10.39 5.42
CA ARG A 3 -5.48 9.58 6.38
C ARG A 3 -6.24 8.33 6.88
N HIS A 4 -7.55 8.42 7.07
CA HIS A 4 -8.32 7.26 7.53
C HIS A 4 -8.41 6.20 6.43
N VAL A 5 -8.65 6.64 5.19
CA VAL A 5 -8.74 5.76 4.02
C VAL A 5 -7.44 4.97 3.79
N THR A 6 -6.27 5.60 3.92
CA THR A 6 -4.98 4.88 3.72
C THR A 6 -4.73 3.82 4.78
N ARG A 7 -5.09 4.07 6.05
CA ARG A 7 -4.90 3.10 7.15
C ARG A 7 -5.79 1.87 6.96
N GLU A 8 -7.08 2.08 6.71
CA GLU A 8 -8.05 0.99 6.52
C GLU A 8 -7.66 0.07 5.34
N GLN A 9 -7.16 0.66 4.25
CA GLN A 9 -6.71 -0.12 3.08
C GLN A 9 -5.42 -0.90 3.37
N LEU A 10 -4.48 -0.35 4.14
CA LEU A 10 -3.29 -1.09 4.60
C LEU A 10 -3.68 -2.28 5.49
N GLU A 11 -4.65 -2.11 6.38
CA GLU A 11 -5.19 -3.19 7.22
C GLU A 11 -5.88 -4.28 6.38
N GLN A 12 -6.62 -3.89 5.34
CA GLN A 12 -7.20 -4.85 4.38
C GLN A 12 -6.12 -5.62 3.61
N CYS A 13 -5.06 -4.95 3.16
CA CYS A 13 -3.90 -5.59 2.54
C CYS A 13 -3.27 -6.65 3.47
N ARG A 14 -3.14 -6.33 4.76
CA ARG A 14 -2.61 -7.25 5.77
C ARG A 14 -3.51 -8.46 5.98
N HIS A 15 -4.83 -8.26 5.94
CA HIS A 15 -5.78 -9.37 6.04
C HIS A 15 -5.76 -10.28 4.81
N ALA A 16 -5.63 -9.70 3.61
CA ALA A 16 -5.45 -10.45 2.37
C ALA A 16 -4.15 -11.24 2.39
N LEU A 17 -3.07 -10.63 2.89
CA LEU A 17 -1.78 -11.30 3.07
C LEU A 17 -1.93 -12.56 3.91
N ALA A 18 -2.68 -12.55 5.02
CA ALA A 18 -2.89 -13.74 5.84
C ALA A 18 -3.54 -14.93 5.11
N SER A 19 -4.24 -14.68 3.99
CA SER A 19 -4.87 -15.71 3.16
C SER A 19 -4.11 -16.00 1.85
N ALA A 20 -3.04 -15.25 1.56
CA ALA A 20 -2.29 -15.37 0.33
C ALA A 20 -1.49 -16.67 0.27
N GLU A 21 -1.44 -17.31 -0.90
CA GLU A 21 -0.47 -18.39 -1.15
C GLU A 21 0.91 -17.78 -1.44
N ALA A 22 1.64 -17.46 -0.37
CA ALA A 22 3.03 -17.04 -0.41
C ALA A 22 3.88 -17.92 0.52
N SER A 23 5.20 -17.91 0.32
CA SER A 23 6.13 -18.57 1.26
C SER A 23 6.11 -17.83 2.61
N ASP A 24 6.30 -18.55 3.72
CA ASP A 24 6.35 -17.97 5.07
C ASP A 24 7.33 -16.79 5.17
N GLU A 25 8.44 -16.83 4.42
CA GLU A 25 9.42 -15.75 4.37
C GLU A 25 8.86 -14.50 3.67
N MET A 26 8.14 -14.67 2.55
CA MET A 26 7.48 -13.56 1.86
C MET A 26 6.35 -12.99 2.71
N HIS A 27 5.62 -13.84 3.42
CA HIS A 27 4.62 -13.43 4.40
C HIS A 27 5.23 -12.55 5.48
N ALA A 28 6.30 -13.01 6.12
CA ALA A 28 6.96 -12.27 7.18
C ALA A 28 7.49 -10.91 6.69
N LEU A 29 8.11 -10.87 5.50
CA LEU A 29 8.61 -9.63 4.91
C LEU A 29 7.48 -8.64 4.56
N ALA A 30 6.39 -9.14 3.99
CA ALA A 30 5.25 -8.31 3.63
C ALA A 30 4.49 -7.81 4.87
N ASP A 31 4.36 -8.63 5.92
CA ASP A 31 3.75 -8.23 7.18
C ASP A 31 4.58 -7.15 7.89
N ASP A 32 5.92 -7.32 7.95
CA ASP A 32 6.81 -6.31 8.53
C ASP A 32 6.75 -4.98 7.74
N LEU A 33 6.72 -5.06 6.41
CA LEU A 33 6.57 -3.88 5.56
C LEU A 33 5.24 -3.16 5.81
N LEU A 34 4.12 -3.89 5.89
CA LEU A 34 2.80 -3.33 6.18
C LEU A 34 2.74 -2.72 7.58
N ASP A 35 3.31 -3.38 8.58
CA ASP A 35 3.39 -2.88 9.96
C ASP A 35 4.19 -1.56 10.01
N LYS A 36 5.31 -1.50 9.29
CA LYS A 36 6.14 -0.30 9.19
C LYS A 36 5.41 0.85 8.50
N LEU A 37 4.67 0.59 7.42
CA LEU A 37 3.83 1.59 6.76
C LEU A 37 2.74 2.13 7.69
N LEU A 38 2.08 1.25 8.46
CA LEU A 38 1.08 1.65 9.45
C LEU A 38 1.70 2.55 10.53
N ARG A 39 2.86 2.20 11.09
CA ARG A 39 3.57 3.04 12.07
C ARG A 39 3.99 4.39 11.49
N MET A 40 4.49 4.42 10.26
CA MET A 40 4.85 5.65 9.57
C MET A 40 3.63 6.53 9.29
N HIS A 41 2.50 5.92 8.95
CA HIS A 41 1.24 6.60 8.74
C HIS A 41 0.74 7.23 10.05
N ASP A 42 0.75 6.47 11.15
CA ASP A 42 0.36 6.93 12.49
C ASP A 42 1.23 8.11 12.94
N SER A 43 2.54 8.02 12.68
CA SER A 43 3.51 9.08 12.95
C SER A 43 3.42 10.28 11.98
N CYS A 44 2.48 10.27 11.03
CA CYS A 44 2.34 11.28 9.97
C CYS A 44 3.62 11.50 9.12
N ARG A 45 4.50 10.50 9.08
CA ARG A 45 5.78 10.49 8.35
C ARG A 45 5.71 9.71 7.04
N LEU A 46 4.57 9.11 6.74
CA LEU A 46 4.38 8.38 5.50
C LEU A 46 4.19 9.35 4.33
N SER A 47 5.24 9.50 3.54
CA SER A 47 5.19 10.23 2.26
C SER A 47 4.56 9.36 1.17
N ARG A 48 3.95 10.01 0.18
CA ARG A 48 3.36 9.33 -0.99
C ARG A 48 4.38 8.46 -1.73
N ASP A 49 5.59 8.95 -1.96
CA ASP A 49 6.63 8.21 -2.66
C ASP A 49 7.05 6.94 -1.92
N VAL A 50 7.14 7.02 -0.58
CA VAL A 50 7.44 5.86 0.28
C VAL A 50 6.31 4.85 0.23
N LEU A 51 5.06 5.32 0.26
CA LEU A 51 3.89 4.46 0.10
C LEU A 51 3.91 3.76 -1.28
N LEU A 52 4.12 4.50 -2.36
CA LEU A 52 4.15 3.94 -3.72
C LEU A 52 5.28 2.90 -3.88
N LEU A 53 6.48 3.18 -3.36
CA LEU A 53 7.61 2.25 -3.41
C LEU A 53 7.33 0.95 -2.64
N ALA A 54 6.71 1.07 -1.46
CA ALA A 54 6.34 -0.11 -0.69
C ALA A 54 5.23 -0.91 -1.36
N LEU A 55 4.28 -0.23 -2.02
CA LEU A 55 3.25 -0.87 -2.85
C LEU A 55 3.84 -1.61 -4.05
N ASP A 56 4.86 -1.07 -4.73
CA ASP A 56 5.60 -1.80 -5.79
C ASP A 56 6.21 -3.09 -5.25
N SER A 57 6.74 -3.06 -4.02
CA SER A 57 7.32 -4.24 -3.39
C SER A 57 6.24 -5.29 -3.06
N LEU A 58 5.08 -4.86 -2.57
CA LEU A 58 3.94 -5.74 -2.29
C LEU A 58 3.29 -6.30 -3.57
N ALA A 59 3.35 -5.56 -4.68
CA ALA A 59 2.84 -6.03 -5.97
C ALA A 59 3.60 -7.23 -6.54
N LEU A 60 4.79 -7.54 -5.99
CA LEU A 60 5.53 -8.76 -6.32
C LEU A 60 4.83 -10.03 -5.78
N ILE A 61 3.92 -9.87 -4.81
CA ILE A 61 3.08 -10.95 -4.31
C ILE A 61 1.78 -10.93 -5.12
N PRO A 62 1.56 -11.90 -6.03
CA PRO A 62 0.44 -11.86 -6.98
C PRO A 62 -0.92 -11.77 -6.28
N ASP A 63 -1.06 -12.41 -5.12
CA ASP A 63 -2.28 -12.40 -4.31
C ASP A 63 -2.64 -10.99 -3.78
N LEU A 64 -1.61 -10.14 -3.57
CA LEU A 64 -1.77 -8.79 -3.07
C LEU A 64 -1.96 -7.74 -4.15
N ALA A 65 -1.77 -8.08 -5.43
CA ALA A 65 -1.83 -7.11 -6.54
C ALA A 65 -3.17 -6.35 -6.57
N GLY A 66 -4.29 -7.03 -6.30
CA GLY A 66 -5.61 -6.40 -6.25
C GLY A 66 -5.78 -5.42 -5.10
N CYS A 67 -5.17 -5.67 -3.94
CA CYS A 67 -5.20 -4.75 -2.81
C CYS A 67 -4.28 -3.55 -3.05
N VAL A 68 -3.10 -3.80 -3.64
CA VAL A 68 -2.15 -2.74 -4.03
C VAL A 68 -2.77 -1.77 -5.03
N ASP A 69 -3.49 -2.26 -6.04
CA ASP A 69 -4.14 -1.42 -7.04
C ASP A 69 -5.19 -0.49 -6.43
N ARG A 70 -5.99 -0.99 -5.48
CA ARG A 70 -6.96 -0.17 -4.73
C ARG A 70 -6.29 0.92 -3.91
N ILE A 71 -5.20 0.61 -3.21
CA ILE A 71 -4.45 1.60 -2.43
C ILE A 71 -3.84 2.65 -3.38
N ARG A 72 -3.31 2.23 -4.53
CA ARG A 72 -2.78 3.13 -5.55
C ARG A 72 -3.85 4.05 -6.13
N ALA A 73 -5.04 3.55 -6.42
CA ALA A 73 -6.15 4.37 -6.89
C ALA A 73 -6.44 5.52 -5.90
N HIS A 74 -6.56 5.20 -4.61
CA HIS A 74 -6.80 6.20 -3.58
C HIS A 74 -5.60 7.13 -3.32
N ALA A 75 -4.37 6.66 -3.48
CA ALA A 75 -3.16 7.50 -3.40
C ALA A 75 -2.93 8.32 -4.68
N GLY A 76 -3.53 7.91 -5.79
CA GLY A 76 -3.48 8.47 -7.14
C GLY A 76 -4.56 9.52 -7.41
N GLU A 77 -5.66 9.52 -6.66
CA GLU A 77 -6.71 10.55 -6.68
C GLU A 77 -6.26 11.92 -6.11
N LEU A 78 -5.03 12.04 -5.61
CA LEU A 78 -4.37 13.35 -5.60
C LEU A 78 -4.35 13.86 -7.04
N PRO A 79 -4.90 15.05 -7.34
CA PRO A 79 -4.98 15.53 -8.72
C PRO A 79 -3.59 15.50 -9.33
N SER A 80 -3.35 14.47 -10.13
CA SER A 80 -2.24 14.42 -11.06
C SER A 80 -2.57 15.55 -12.01
N ARG A 81 -1.86 16.67 -11.81
CA ARG A 81 -1.94 17.87 -12.62
C ARG A 81 -2.15 17.43 -14.07
N PRO A 82 -3.26 17.85 -14.73
CA PRO A 82 -3.52 17.42 -16.09
C PRO A 82 -2.29 17.77 -16.94
N ALA A 83 -1.78 16.78 -17.66
CA ALA A 83 -0.74 17.02 -18.66
C ALA A 83 -1.23 18.15 -19.57
N PRO A 84 -0.40 19.18 -19.84
CA PRO A 84 -0.83 20.23 -20.76
C PRO A 84 -1.12 19.60 -22.12
N PRO A 85 -2.27 19.88 -22.74
CA PRO A 85 -2.45 19.57 -24.15
C PRO A 85 -1.44 20.42 -24.95
N ASP A 86 -0.76 19.77 -25.90
CA ASP A 86 0.08 20.40 -26.93
C ASP A 86 -0.78 21.30 -27.84
#